data_AF-A0A075K6R0-F1
#
_entry.id   AF-A0A075K6R0-F1
#
_cell.length_a   1.000
_cell.length_b   1.000
_cell.length_c   1.000
_cell.angle_alpha   90.00
_cell.angle_beta   90.00
_cell.angle_gamma   90.00
#
_symmetry.space_group_name_H-M   'P 1'
#
loop_
_entity.id
_entity.type
_entity.pdbx_description
1 polymer ?
#
loop_
_entity_poly.entity_id
_entity_poly.type
_entity_poly.pdbx_seq_one_letter_code
_entity_poly.pdbx_strand_id
1 'polypeptide(L)'
;MKFRWSYAALLVCAAAVAVPVWRYNIGVERIVSDDEEMPVVWEWFVKHRKTWQYKFVNPARPVLEIEAYETLSAGEQVKLKEFCKVRYGVEDVDACYRVMCAPYHVEIKPGGWIPDNVCIRRYNDASRHELDVTKP
;
A
#
# COMPACT_ATOMS: atom_id res chain seq x y z
N MET A 1 23.62 42.60 16.01
CA MET A 1 22.69 41.43 16.05
C MET A 1 21.84 41.27 14.77
N LYS A 2 22.36 41.52 13.55
CA LYS A 2 21.58 41.34 12.29
C LYS A 2 21.68 39.93 11.69
N PHE A 3 22.66 39.14 12.13
CA PHE A 3 23.02 37.86 11.50
C PHE A 3 22.02 36.73 11.75
N ARG A 4 21.28 36.74 12.88
CA ARG A 4 20.38 35.63 13.27
C ARG A 4 19.05 35.57 12.52
N TRP A 5 18.57 36.71 12.02
CA TRP A 5 17.26 36.80 11.37
C TRP A 5 17.27 36.26 9.94
N SER A 6 18.37 36.45 9.20
CA SER A 6 18.48 35.95 7.83
C SER A 6 18.48 34.42 7.76
N TYR A 7 19.13 33.74 8.70
CA TYR A 7 19.10 32.27 8.77
C TYR A 7 17.73 31.74 9.17
N ALA A 8 17.06 32.39 10.13
CA ALA A 8 15.70 32.02 10.52
C ALA A 8 14.74 32.14 9.33
N ALA A 9 14.81 33.25 8.58
CA ALA A 9 14.00 33.44 7.37
C ALA A 9 14.30 32.38 6.30
N LEU A 10 15.58 32.06 6.07
CA LEU A 10 15.98 31.03 5.12
C LEU A 10 15.43 29.64 5.51
N LEU A 11 15.54 29.26 6.79
CA LEU A 11 15.02 27.99 7.29
C LEU A 11 13.50 27.90 7.15
N VAL A 12 12.78 29.00 7.43
CA VAL A 12 11.33 29.06 7.25
C VAL A 12 10.96 28.89 5.77
N CYS A 13 11.63 29.60 4.86
CA CYS A 13 11.40 29.44 3.42
C CYS A 13 11.71 28.03 2.93
N ALA A 14 12.83 27.43 3.39
CA ALA A 14 13.20 26.07 3.04
C ALA A 14 12.15 25.06 3.54
N ALA A 15 11.69 25.20 4.79
CA ALA A 15 10.63 24.34 5.34
C ALA A 15 9.29 24.53 4.61
N ALA A 16 8.94 25.77 4.25
CA ALA A 16 7.73 26.09 3.52
C ALA A 16 7.67 25.45 2.13
N VAL A 17 8.81 25.14 1.51
CA VAL A 17 8.89 24.41 0.24
C VAL A 17 9.06 22.90 0.46
N ALA A 18 9.94 22.51 1.37
CA ALA A 18 10.28 21.10 1.60
C ALA A 18 9.07 20.30 2.11
N VAL A 19 8.28 20.85 3.03
CA VAL A 19 7.13 20.12 3.60
C VAL A 19 6.04 19.84 2.56
N PRO A 20 5.60 20.81 1.72
CA PRO A 20 4.66 20.52 0.64
C PRO A 20 5.21 19.54 -0.39
N VAL A 21 6.46 19.70 -0.83
CA VAL A 21 7.08 18.78 -1.79
C VAL A 21 7.16 17.37 -1.23
N TRP A 22 7.53 17.23 0.04
CA TRP A 22 7.52 15.96 0.75
C TRP A 22 6.12 15.34 0.78
N ARG A 23 5.11 16.09 1.25
CA ARG A 23 3.72 15.62 1.31
C ARG A 23 3.14 15.27 -0.05
N TYR A 24 3.56 15.93 -1.11
CA TYR A 24 3.10 15.66 -2.47
C TYR A 24 3.66 14.34 -3.02
N ASN A 25 4.91 14.00 -2.65
CA ASN A 25 5.62 12.84 -3.16
C ASN A 25 5.55 11.60 -2.28
N ILE A 26 5.43 11.77 -0.95
CA ILE A 26 5.52 10.69 0.03
C ILE A 26 4.17 10.51 0.72
N GLY A 27 3.73 9.25 0.78
CA GLY A 27 2.57 8.81 1.53
C GLY A 27 2.98 7.96 2.74
N VAL A 28 2.05 7.80 3.67
CA VAL A 28 2.14 6.85 4.76
C VAL A 28 0.84 6.06 4.86
N GLU A 29 0.96 4.74 4.86
CA GLU A 29 -0.16 3.81 4.94
C GLU A 29 -0.29 3.26 6.36
N ARG A 30 -1.51 3.12 6.83
CA ARG A 30 -1.82 2.37 8.05
C ARG A 30 -1.86 0.87 7.73
N ILE A 31 -1.02 0.10 8.41
CA ILE A 31 -0.98 -1.36 8.36
C ILE A 31 -1.40 -1.92 9.72
N VAL A 32 -2.27 -2.93 9.73
CA VAL A 32 -2.59 -3.69 10.93
C VAL A 32 -1.54 -4.77 11.12
N SER A 33 -0.94 -4.84 12.32
CA SER A 33 0.03 -5.88 12.70
C SER A 33 -0.63 -6.90 13.64
N ASP A 34 -0.03 -8.09 13.71
CA ASP A 34 -0.42 -9.17 14.64
C ASP A 34 0.24 -8.99 16.02
N ASP A 35 1.16 -8.02 16.13
CA ASP A 35 1.85 -7.72 17.37
C ASP A 35 0.89 -7.12 18.39
N GLU A 36 0.68 -7.83 19.49
CA GLU A 36 -0.21 -7.41 20.59
C GLU A 36 0.19 -6.05 21.18
N GLU A 37 1.49 -5.74 21.21
CA GLU A 37 2.03 -4.45 21.69
C GLU A 37 1.93 -3.32 20.67
N MET A 38 1.87 -3.63 19.36
CA MET A 38 1.82 -2.66 18.27
C MET A 38 0.84 -3.10 17.17
N PRO A 39 -0.48 -3.05 17.44
CA PRO A 39 -1.49 -3.55 16.51
C PRO A 39 -1.60 -2.71 15.22
N VAL A 40 -0.94 -1.55 15.17
CA VAL A 40 -0.97 -0.64 14.02
C VAL A 40 0.43 -0.08 13.77
N VAL A 41 0.91 -0.27 12.55
CA VAL A 41 2.16 0.29 12.05
C VAL A 41 1.87 1.26 10.90
N TRP A 42 2.72 2.26 10.74
CA TRP A 42 2.65 3.22 9.63
C TRP A 42 3.82 3.00 8.69
N GLU A 43 3.54 2.60 7.45
CA GLU A 43 4.55 2.33 6.44
C GLU A 43 4.65 3.48 5.44
N TRP A 44 5.86 3.99 5.23
CA TRP A 44 6.14 5.05 4.27
C TRP A 44 6.26 4.51 2.85
N PHE A 45 5.74 5.26 1.88
CA PHE A 45 5.86 4.90 0.46
C PHE A 45 6.00 6.13 -0.43
N VAL A 46 6.64 5.95 -1.59
CA VAL A 46 6.67 6.95 -2.65
C VAL A 46 5.38 6.85 -3.47
N LYS A 47 4.66 7.95 -3.62
CA LYS A 47 3.45 7.99 -4.43
C LYS A 47 3.78 7.95 -5.91
N HIS A 48 3.15 7.02 -6.61
CA HIS A 48 3.15 6.95 -8.07
C HIS A 48 2.25 8.04 -8.66
N ARG A 49 0.98 8.09 -8.25
CA ARG A 49 0.08 9.22 -8.55
C ARG A 49 0.17 10.30 -7.47
N LYS A 50 0.47 11.52 -7.87
CA LYS A 50 0.68 12.62 -6.93
C LYS A 50 -0.64 13.16 -6.38
N THR A 51 -0.71 13.30 -5.06
CA THR A 51 -1.87 13.84 -4.33
C THR A 51 -1.40 14.63 -3.11
N TRP A 52 -2.21 15.56 -2.61
CA TRP A 52 -1.92 16.29 -1.37
C TRP A 52 -2.20 15.48 -0.10
N GLN A 53 -3.04 14.46 -0.19
CA GLN A 53 -3.31 13.53 0.92
C GLN A 53 -2.03 12.75 1.23
N TYR A 54 -1.56 12.77 2.48
CA TYR A 54 -0.33 12.06 2.87
C TYR A 54 -0.57 10.81 3.71
N LYS A 55 -1.73 10.70 4.39
CA LYS A 55 -2.11 9.51 5.16
C LYS A 55 -3.12 8.68 4.37
N PHE A 56 -2.92 7.38 4.33
CA PHE A 56 -3.74 6.44 3.60
C PHE A 56 -4.15 5.26 4.47
N VAL A 57 -5.37 4.77 4.23
CA VAL A 57 -5.89 3.52 4.79
C VAL A 57 -6.32 2.69 3.60
N ASN A 58 -5.83 1.46 3.53
CA ASN A 58 -6.19 0.53 2.49
C ASN A 58 -7.57 -0.08 2.80
N PRO A 59 -8.60 0.17 1.97
CA PRO A 59 -9.94 -0.38 2.21
C PRO A 59 -9.98 -1.90 2.19
N ALA A 60 -9.09 -2.55 1.44
CA ALA A 60 -8.99 -4.00 1.40
C ALA A 60 -8.30 -4.58 2.63
N ARG A 61 -7.80 -3.76 3.57
CA ARG A 61 -7.08 -4.23 4.75
C ARG A 61 -7.54 -3.52 6.04
N PRO A 62 -8.80 -3.70 6.45
CA PRO A 62 -9.29 -3.15 7.71
C PRO A 62 -8.70 -3.88 8.92
N VAL A 63 -8.35 -5.16 8.74
CA VAL A 63 -7.76 -6.07 9.73
C VAL A 63 -6.48 -6.72 9.17
N LEU A 64 -5.94 -7.73 9.85
CA LEU A 64 -4.75 -8.48 9.42
C LEU A 64 -4.90 -9.08 8.02
N GLU A 65 -6.06 -9.67 7.76
CA GLU A 65 -6.40 -10.29 6.49
C GLU A 65 -6.84 -9.27 5.46
N ILE A 66 -6.49 -9.55 4.20
CA ILE A 66 -6.90 -8.73 3.06
C ILE A 66 -8.24 -9.24 2.54
N GLU A 67 -9.24 -8.37 2.52
CA GLU A 67 -10.57 -8.62 1.99
C GLU A 67 -10.57 -8.67 0.45
N ALA A 68 -11.48 -9.45 -0.11
CA ALA A 68 -11.65 -9.57 -1.54
C ALA A 68 -12.30 -8.32 -2.11
N TYR A 69 -11.96 -7.94 -3.34
CA TYR A 69 -12.52 -6.73 -3.95
C TYR A 69 -14.05 -6.78 -4.02
N GLU A 70 -14.59 -7.97 -4.28
CA GLU A 70 -16.02 -8.25 -4.43
C GLU A 70 -16.78 -8.15 -3.12
N THR A 71 -16.11 -8.28 -1.96
CA THR A 71 -16.75 -8.15 -0.63
C THR A 71 -16.80 -6.70 -0.15
N LEU A 72 -15.99 -5.82 -0.74
CA LEU A 72 -16.00 -4.39 -0.43
C LEU A 72 -17.28 -3.73 -0.95
N SER A 73 -17.78 -2.73 -0.21
CA SER A 73 -18.86 -1.88 -0.70
C SER A 73 -18.44 -1.11 -1.95
N ALA A 74 -19.40 -0.66 -2.76
CA ALA A 74 -19.12 0.11 -3.98
C ALA A 74 -18.24 1.36 -3.70
N GLY A 75 -18.42 2.02 -2.55
CA GLY A 75 -17.60 3.16 -2.15
C GLY A 75 -16.16 2.76 -1.79
N GLU A 76 -15.97 1.63 -1.13
CA GLU A 76 -14.64 1.09 -0.77
C GLU A 76 -13.90 0.59 -1.99
N GLN A 77 -14.59 -0.03 -2.95
CA GLN A 77 -14.04 -0.44 -4.23
C GLN A 77 -13.43 0.74 -5.01
N VAL A 78 -14.14 1.88 -5.05
CA VAL A 78 -13.62 3.11 -5.69
C VAL A 78 -12.39 3.64 -4.94
N LYS A 79 -12.44 3.65 -3.60
CA LYS A 79 -11.30 4.06 -2.77
C LYS A 79 -10.10 3.15 -2.96
N LEU A 80 -10.30 1.84 -3.10
CA LEU A 80 -9.22 0.89 -3.33
C LEU A 80 -8.56 1.15 -4.67
N LYS A 81 -9.33 1.36 -5.74
CA LYS A 81 -8.78 1.71 -7.06
C LYS A 81 -7.92 2.98 -7.01
N GLU A 82 -8.39 4.02 -6.33
CA GLU A 82 -7.60 5.25 -6.15
C GLU A 82 -6.35 5.01 -5.30
N PHE A 83 -6.46 4.23 -4.24
CA PHE A 83 -5.32 3.82 -3.42
C PHE A 83 -4.26 3.07 -4.24
N CYS A 84 -4.68 2.11 -5.09
CA CYS A 84 -3.80 1.36 -5.97
C CYS A 84 -3.04 2.27 -6.95
N LYS A 85 -3.71 3.26 -7.54
CA LYS A 85 -3.07 4.26 -8.42
C LYS A 85 -2.04 5.11 -7.68
N VAL A 86 -2.35 5.52 -6.45
CA VAL A 86 -1.46 6.36 -5.66
C VAL A 86 -0.27 5.57 -5.13
N ARG A 87 -0.51 4.41 -4.53
CA ARG A 87 0.54 3.62 -3.87
C ARG A 87 1.37 2.79 -4.83
N TYR A 88 0.76 2.13 -5.81
CA TYR A 88 1.42 1.17 -6.69
C TYR A 88 1.47 1.60 -8.16
N GLY A 89 0.77 2.67 -8.55
CA GLY A 89 0.75 3.14 -9.93
C GLY A 89 -0.04 2.24 -10.89
N VAL A 90 -0.91 1.37 -10.36
CA VAL A 90 -1.71 0.42 -11.15
C VAL A 90 -3.18 0.80 -11.10
N GLU A 91 -3.85 0.67 -12.25
CA GLU A 91 -5.31 0.87 -12.36
C GLU A 91 -6.09 -0.45 -12.27
N ASP A 92 -5.44 -1.54 -12.67
CA ASP A 92 -5.98 -2.89 -12.63
C ASP A 92 -6.00 -3.42 -11.18
N VAL A 93 -7.16 -3.89 -10.74
CA VAL A 93 -7.37 -4.35 -9.36
C VAL A 93 -6.57 -5.62 -9.11
N ASP A 94 -6.52 -6.56 -10.05
CA ASP A 94 -5.81 -7.84 -9.88
C ASP A 94 -4.30 -7.61 -9.77
N ALA A 95 -3.75 -6.71 -10.59
CA ALA A 95 -2.37 -6.27 -10.48
C ALA A 95 -2.09 -5.61 -9.13
N CYS A 96 -3.01 -4.78 -8.63
CA CYS A 96 -2.88 -4.18 -7.31
C CYS A 96 -2.79 -5.21 -6.19
N TYR A 97 -3.69 -6.21 -6.20
CA TYR A 97 -3.64 -7.29 -5.23
C TYR A 97 -2.35 -8.10 -5.32
N ARG A 98 -1.84 -8.40 -6.53
CA ARG A 98 -0.55 -9.09 -6.67
C ARG A 98 0.60 -8.33 -6.02
N VAL A 99 0.73 -7.03 -6.28
CA VAL A 99 1.82 -6.22 -5.71
C VAL A 99 1.66 -6.03 -4.20
N MET A 100 0.42 -5.80 -3.74
CA MET A 100 0.09 -5.69 -2.32
C MET A 100 0.41 -6.98 -1.55
N CYS A 101 0.27 -8.13 -2.19
CA CYS A 101 0.48 -9.44 -1.60
C CYS A 101 1.89 -10.00 -1.79
N ALA A 102 2.72 -9.42 -2.68
CA ALA A 102 4.07 -9.89 -2.98
C ALA A 102 5.01 -9.99 -1.75
N PRO A 103 4.97 -9.07 -0.76
CA PRO A 103 5.81 -9.19 0.44
C PRO A 103 5.43 -10.39 1.33
N TYR A 104 4.22 -10.94 1.18
CA TYR A 104 3.72 -12.07 1.96
C TYR A 104 4.09 -13.41 1.33
N HIS A 105 5.33 -13.54 0.82
CA HIS A 105 5.86 -14.85 0.43
C HIS A 105 5.74 -15.81 1.62
N VAL A 106 4.66 -16.59 1.63
CA VAL A 106 4.42 -17.62 2.61
C VAL A 106 5.42 -18.72 2.31
N GLU A 107 6.41 -18.90 3.17
CA GLU A 107 7.14 -20.17 3.21
C GLU A 107 6.11 -21.26 3.49
N ILE A 108 5.71 -22.00 2.46
CA ILE A 108 4.87 -23.17 2.61
C ILE A 108 5.73 -24.24 3.27
N LYS A 109 5.66 -24.35 4.61
CA LYS A 109 6.18 -25.53 5.29
C LYS A 109 5.39 -26.74 4.81
N PRO A 110 6.04 -27.86 4.44
CA PRO A 110 5.32 -29.06 4.04
C PRO A 110 4.40 -29.52 5.18
N GLY A 111 3.08 -29.52 4.92
CA GLY A 111 2.03 -29.83 5.91
C GLY A 111 1.40 -28.64 6.65
N GLY A 112 1.77 -27.39 6.31
CA GLY A 112 1.18 -26.19 6.90
C GLY A 112 -0.21 -25.84 6.34
N TRP A 113 -1.08 -25.31 7.18
CA TRP A 113 -2.39 -24.77 6.79
C TRP A 113 -2.16 -23.54 5.90
N ILE A 114 -2.72 -23.53 4.69
CA ILE A 114 -2.69 -22.36 3.79
C ILE A 114 -3.80 -21.43 4.27
N PRO A 115 -3.52 -20.23 4.80
CA PRO A 115 -4.58 -19.30 5.13
C PRO A 115 -5.35 -18.98 3.84
N ASP A 116 -6.67 -19.10 3.88
CA ASP A 116 -7.61 -18.71 2.81
C ASP A 116 -7.63 -17.19 2.57
N ASN A 117 -6.52 -16.49 2.79
CA ASN A 117 -6.43 -15.06 2.53
C ASN A 117 -6.31 -14.80 1.03
N VAL A 118 -7.00 -13.76 0.57
CA VAL A 118 -7.17 -13.38 -0.84
C VAL A 118 -5.83 -13.25 -1.59
N CYS A 119 -4.76 -12.96 -0.85
CA CYS A 119 -3.39 -12.90 -1.35
C CYS A 119 -2.88 -14.22 -1.93
N ILE A 120 -3.23 -15.35 -1.33
CA ILE A 120 -2.76 -16.66 -1.80
C ILE A 120 -3.67 -17.21 -2.90
N ARG A 121 -4.99 -17.00 -2.79
CA ARG A 121 -5.96 -17.52 -3.78
C ARG A 121 -5.74 -16.94 -5.18
N ARG A 122 -5.63 -15.61 -5.31
CA ARG A 122 -5.39 -14.98 -6.63
C ARG A 122 -3.98 -15.21 -7.17
N TYR A 123 -2.95 -15.33 -6.31
CA TYR A 123 -1.62 -15.72 -6.77
C TYR A 123 -1.61 -17.14 -7.35
N ASN A 124 -2.28 -18.09 -6.69
CA ASN A 124 -2.40 -19.48 -7.14
C ASN A 124 -3.26 -19.66 -8.40
N ASP A 125 -4.21 -18.75 -8.67
CA ASP A 125 -4.99 -18.77 -9.91
C ASP A 125 -4.25 -18.09 -11.07
N ALA A 126 -3.51 -17.01 -10.80
CA ALA A 126 -2.68 -16.33 -11.80
C ALA A 126 -1.50 -17.21 -12.26
N SER A 127 -0.82 -17.90 -11.33
CA SER A 127 0.28 -18.83 -11.65
C SER A 127 -0.20 -20.12 -12.32
N ARG A 128 -1.46 -20.55 -12.09
CA ARG A 128 -2.07 -21.65 -12.85
C ARG A 128 -2.28 -21.30 -14.32
N HIS A 129 -2.59 -20.05 -14.65
CA HIS A 129 -2.75 -19.62 -16.04
C HIS A 129 -1.42 -19.51 -16.82
N GLU A 130 -0.29 -19.23 -16.16
CA GLU A 130 1.03 -19.29 -16.81
C GLU A 130 1.50 -20.74 -17.07
N LEU A 131 1.06 -21.70 -16.24
CA LEU A 131 1.39 -23.12 -16.42
C LEU A 131 0.52 -23.82 -17.50
N ASP A 132 -0.59 -23.21 -17.91
CA ASP A 132 -1.48 -23.75 -18.97
C ASP A 132 -1.15 -23.19 -20.37
N VAL A 133 0.03 -22.59 -20.56
CA VAL A 133 0.57 -22.22 -21.89
C VAL A 133 1.52 -23.31 -22.45
N THR A 134 1.76 -24.37 -21.67
CA THR A 134 2.42 -25.59 -22.13
C THR A 134 1.45 -26.77 -22.13
N LYS A 135 0.43 -26.67 -22.98
CA LYS A 135 -0.25 -27.86 -23.51
C LYS A 135 0.10 -27.95 -25.01
N PRO A 136 0.58 -29.12 -25.48
CA PRO A 136 1.03 -29.30 -26.86
C PRO A 136 -0.05 -29.04 -27.90
#